data_AF-A0A6N7VH39-F1
#
_entry.id   AF-A0A6N7VH39-F1
#
_cell.length_a   1.000
_cell.length_b   1.000
_cell.length_c   1.000
_cell.angle_alpha   90.00
_cell.angle_beta   90.00
_cell.angle_gamma   90.00
#
_symmetry.space_group_name_H-M   'P 1'
#
loop_
_entity.id
_entity.type
_entity.pdbx_description
1 polymer ?
#
loop_
_entity_poly.entity_id
_entity_poly.type
_entity_poly.pdbx_seq_one_letter_code
_entity_poly.pdbx_strand_id
1 'polypeptide(L)'
;MSDNKCIIKKEQEYLYGLLDSTAAINVDRFKIKWIEENKYILGVSSTDPKNMLGKVSKYLAFNTSIYENDFSIKYSLKKALHIWYDTNLSSSFEAISNDKYSDERLLYYYIENAIFRITTLWDILANIYNIYYEINIKSRDIYYKKLLCIDKRYYNEHKIHEIDNYKELRKEMCELKRYIEQDCRDNGAVDDETWKGNHRYLSDYRNQMTHRNSPNVTGVLGQEFNMKTPPIYLIKRTSEDYSYIINKLASLTEKIESELVKSKILCKSS
;
A
#
# COMPACT_ATOMS: atom_id res chain seq x y z
N MET A 1 21.23 6.61 29.85
CA MET A 1 19.76 6.69 30.08
C MET A 1 19.11 7.90 29.39
N SER A 2 19.77 9.06 29.28
CA SER A 2 19.27 10.22 28.50
C SER A 2 19.19 9.94 27.00
N ASP A 3 20.18 9.24 26.45
CA ASP A 3 20.35 9.11 25.00
C ASP A 3 19.31 8.15 24.38
N ASN A 4 18.98 7.04 25.06
CA ASN A 4 17.93 6.13 24.62
C ASN A 4 16.53 6.78 24.62
N LYS A 5 16.23 7.65 25.59
CA LYS A 5 14.94 8.38 25.59
C LYS A 5 14.86 9.38 24.43
N CYS A 6 15.98 9.99 24.06
CA CYS A 6 16.07 10.89 22.91
C CYS A 6 15.84 10.14 21.59
N ILE A 7 16.43 8.95 21.44
CA ILE A 7 16.27 8.10 20.23
C ILE A 7 14.82 7.64 20.08
N ILE A 8 14.19 7.11 21.14
CA ILE A 8 12.79 6.66 21.11
C ILE A 8 11.85 7.79 20.71
N LYS A 9 12.06 9.00 21.26
CA LYS A 9 11.23 10.16 20.94
C LYS A 9 11.35 10.57 19.47
N LYS A 10 12.56 10.58 18.90
CA LYS A 10 12.79 10.88 17.49
C LYS A 10 12.13 9.85 16.56
N GLU A 11 12.27 8.57 16.88
CA GLU A 11 11.62 7.49 16.13
C GLU A 11 10.09 7.64 16.14
N GLN A 12 9.52 7.92 17.31
CA GLN A 12 8.09 8.17 17.46
C GLN A 12 7.63 9.38 16.63
N GLU A 13 8.33 10.51 16.73
CA GLU A 13 8.06 11.72 15.95
C GLU A 13 8.15 11.47 14.45
N TYR A 14 9.17 10.73 14.00
CA TYR A 14 9.34 10.32 12.60
C TYR A 14 8.14 9.50 12.10
N LEU A 15 7.73 8.46 12.83
CA LEU A 15 6.67 7.57 12.39
C LEU A 15 5.30 8.25 12.38
N TYR A 16 4.97 9.02 13.42
CA TYR A 16 3.72 9.81 13.41
C TYR A 16 3.75 10.87 12.30
N GLY A 17 4.86 11.59 12.15
CA GLY A 17 5.04 12.58 11.09
C GLY A 17 4.93 11.99 9.69
N LEU A 18 5.46 10.79 9.46
CA LEU A 18 5.33 10.06 8.20
C LEU A 18 3.87 9.75 7.86
N LEU A 19 3.09 9.27 8.85
CA LEU A 19 1.67 8.98 8.64
C LEU A 19 0.85 10.24 8.37
N ASP A 20 1.15 11.33 9.07
CA ASP A 20 0.42 12.60 8.96
C ASP A 20 0.80 13.40 7.70
N SER A 21 1.98 13.16 7.13
CA SER A 21 2.46 13.84 5.90
C SER A 21 2.08 13.13 4.60
N THR A 22 1.45 11.96 4.66
CA THR A 22 0.95 11.26 3.46
C THR A 22 -0.10 12.07 2.70
N ALA A 23 -0.11 11.95 1.37
CA ALA A 23 -1.07 12.66 0.53
C ALA A 23 -2.53 12.39 0.93
N ALA A 24 -3.34 13.44 0.92
CA ALA A 24 -4.78 13.33 1.19
C ALA A 24 -5.52 12.79 -0.03
N ILE A 25 -6.37 11.78 0.18
CA ILE A 25 -7.21 11.20 -0.87
C ILE A 25 -8.55 11.92 -0.88
N ASN A 26 -8.84 12.66 -1.94
CA ASN A 26 -10.16 13.21 -2.17
C ASN A 26 -11.11 12.09 -2.62
N VAL A 27 -11.99 11.62 -1.73
CA VAL A 27 -12.98 10.57 -2.04
C VAL A 27 -13.92 10.94 -3.20
N ASP A 28 -14.13 12.24 -3.42
CA ASP A 28 -15.05 12.76 -4.42
C ASP A 28 -14.41 12.99 -5.81
N ARG A 29 -13.10 12.70 -5.96
CA ARG A 29 -12.29 13.04 -7.14
C ARG A 29 -12.91 12.69 -8.50
N PHE A 30 -13.60 11.55 -8.57
CA PHE A 30 -14.22 11.06 -9.81
C PHE A 30 -15.75 11.04 -9.77
N LYS A 31 -16.38 11.71 -8.78
CA LYS A 31 -17.84 11.78 -8.71
C LYS A 31 -18.39 12.61 -9.87
N ILE A 32 -19.29 12.01 -10.64
CA ILE A 32 -20.05 12.72 -11.67
C ILE A 32 -21.30 13.29 -11.01
N LYS A 33 -21.30 14.59 -10.73
CA LYS A 33 -22.43 15.30 -10.11
C LYS A 33 -23.57 15.49 -11.12
N TRP A 34 -24.79 15.26 -10.67
CA TRP A 34 -26.01 15.66 -11.38
C TRP A 34 -26.27 17.14 -11.08
N ILE A 35 -26.41 17.95 -12.13
CA ILE A 35 -26.34 19.42 -12.06
C ILE A 35 -27.39 20.04 -11.13
N GLU A 36 -28.53 19.38 -10.90
CA GLU A 36 -29.69 20.03 -10.29
C GLU A 36 -30.02 19.63 -8.85
N GLU A 37 -29.43 18.57 -8.25
CA GLU A 37 -30.01 18.02 -7.00
C GLU A 37 -29.06 17.46 -5.92
N ASN A 38 -27.78 17.86 -5.85
CA ASN A 38 -26.81 17.24 -4.92
C ASN A 38 -26.71 15.69 -5.09
N LYS A 39 -27.23 15.16 -6.20
CA LYS A 39 -27.15 13.75 -6.60
C LYS A 39 -25.86 13.54 -7.38
N TYR A 40 -25.34 12.32 -7.37
CA TYR A 40 -24.22 11.91 -8.21
C TYR A 40 -24.48 10.53 -8.80
N ILE A 41 -23.84 10.23 -9.93
CA ILE A 41 -23.93 8.93 -10.57
C ILE A 41 -23.06 7.94 -9.79
N LEU A 42 -23.68 6.92 -9.18
CA LEU A 42 -22.99 5.88 -8.42
C LEU A 42 -22.09 5.00 -9.31
N GLY A 43 -22.53 4.74 -10.54
CA GLY A 43 -21.74 4.00 -11.52
C GLY A 43 -22.48 3.77 -12.84
N VAL A 44 -21.69 3.58 -13.89
CA VAL A 44 -22.14 3.22 -15.23
C VAL A 44 -21.53 1.87 -15.59
N SER A 45 -22.39 0.92 -15.97
CA SER A 45 -21.97 -0.37 -16.52
C SER A 45 -22.10 -0.32 -18.04
N SER A 46 -21.04 -0.69 -18.75
CA SER A 46 -21.01 -0.77 -20.21
C SER A 46 -20.30 -2.04 -20.63
N THR A 47 -20.80 -2.70 -21.66
CA THR A 47 -20.12 -3.82 -22.33
C THR A 47 -18.98 -3.35 -23.22
N ASP A 48 -18.96 -2.06 -23.60
CA ASP A 48 -17.86 -1.45 -24.35
C ASP A 48 -16.73 -1.03 -23.38
N PRO A 49 -15.54 -1.66 -23.46
CA PRO A 49 -14.39 -1.31 -22.62
C PRO A 49 -13.86 0.11 -22.87
N LYS A 50 -14.18 0.71 -24.03
CA LYS A 50 -13.80 2.08 -24.39
C LYS A 50 -14.78 3.13 -23.85
N ASN A 51 -15.92 2.71 -23.30
CA ASN A 51 -16.90 3.65 -22.77
C ASN A 51 -16.31 4.49 -21.64
N MET A 52 -16.27 5.79 -21.88
CA MET A 52 -15.60 6.74 -21.00
C MET A 52 -16.26 6.86 -19.63
N LEU A 53 -17.59 6.90 -19.57
CA LEU A 53 -18.33 6.95 -18.30
C LEU A 53 -18.12 5.66 -17.48
N GLY A 54 -18.02 4.52 -18.15
CA GLY A 54 -17.64 3.25 -17.53
C GLY A 54 -16.23 3.29 -16.94
N LYS A 55 -15.25 3.88 -17.63
CA LYS A 55 -13.90 4.10 -17.10
C LYS A 55 -13.89 5.03 -15.88
N VAL A 56 -14.59 6.17 -15.94
CA VAL A 56 -14.74 7.09 -14.80
C VAL A 56 -15.37 6.40 -13.60
N SER A 57 -16.39 5.57 -13.83
CA SER A 57 -17.04 4.78 -12.77
C SER A 57 -16.08 3.80 -12.10
N LYS A 58 -15.20 3.15 -12.87
CA LYS A 58 -14.14 2.30 -12.31
C LYS A 58 -13.14 3.10 -11.49
N TYR A 59 -12.70 4.26 -11.97
CA TYR A 59 -11.82 5.15 -11.20
C TYR A 59 -12.47 5.62 -9.90
N LEU A 60 -13.76 5.96 -9.92
CA LEU A 60 -14.52 6.30 -8.71
C LEU A 60 -14.50 5.14 -7.71
N ALA A 61 -14.84 3.93 -8.14
CA ALA A 61 -14.85 2.75 -7.27
C ALA A 61 -13.48 2.47 -6.64
N PHE A 62 -12.40 2.55 -7.43
CA PHE A 62 -11.05 2.40 -6.91
C PHE A 62 -10.65 3.54 -5.97
N ASN A 63 -10.98 4.79 -6.30
CA ASN A 63 -10.67 5.95 -5.46
C ASN A 63 -11.37 5.92 -4.10
N THR A 64 -12.65 5.49 -4.06
CA THR A 64 -13.36 5.25 -2.81
C THR A 64 -12.69 4.13 -2.01
N SER A 65 -12.26 3.05 -2.67
CA SER A 65 -11.54 1.96 -2.00
C SER A 65 -10.17 2.39 -1.46
N ILE A 66 -9.46 3.29 -2.16
CA ILE A 66 -8.21 3.88 -1.68
C ILE A 66 -8.47 4.70 -0.42
N TYR A 67 -9.51 5.55 -0.43
CA TYR A 67 -9.89 6.37 0.73
C TYR A 67 -10.20 5.52 1.97
N GLU A 68 -10.99 4.45 1.82
CA GLU A 68 -11.32 3.54 2.92
C GLU A 68 -10.08 2.80 3.47
N ASN A 69 -9.19 2.37 2.59
CA ASN A 69 -7.94 1.72 3.00
C ASN A 69 -6.96 2.70 3.64
N ASP A 70 -6.86 3.94 3.13
CA ASP A 70 -6.04 5.01 3.70
C ASP A 70 -6.39 5.25 5.18
N PHE A 71 -7.68 5.46 5.47
CA PHE A 71 -8.18 5.61 6.84
C PHE A 71 -7.82 4.39 7.70
N SER A 72 -8.13 3.18 7.21
CA SER A 72 -7.96 1.94 7.98
C SER A 72 -6.49 1.64 8.28
N ILE A 73 -5.58 1.89 7.33
CA ILE A 73 -4.14 1.71 7.50
C ILE A 73 -3.61 2.71 8.52
N LYS A 74 -3.93 4.00 8.37
CA LYS A 74 -3.54 5.05 9.34
C LYS A 74 -4.02 4.72 10.74
N TYR A 75 -5.29 4.32 10.88
CA TYR A 75 -5.84 3.92 12.18
C TYR A 75 -5.07 2.76 12.80
N SER A 76 -4.82 1.71 12.01
CA SER A 76 -4.11 0.51 12.48
C SER A 76 -2.67 0.85 12.89
N LEU A 77 -1.93 1.61 12.07
CA LEU A 77 -0.57 2.00 12.39
C LEU A 77 -0.48 2.93 13.61
N LYS A 78 -1.41 3.89 13.76
CA LYS A 78 -1.48 4.73 14.95
C LYS A 78 -1.81 3.92 16.22
N LYS A 79 -2.69 2.91 16.13
CA LYS A 79 -2.95 2.00 17.24
C LYS A 79 -1.74 1.13 17.57
N ALA A 80 -1.01 0.65 16.57
CA ALA A 80 0.23 -0.10 16.77
C ALA A 80 1.30 0.76 17.47
N LEU A 81 1.51 2.00 17.02
CA LEU A 81 2.43 2.95 17.64
C LEU A 81 2.06 3.26 19.08
N HIS A 82 0.76 3.52 19.35
CA HIS A 82 0.25 3.74 20.69
C HIS A 82 0.54 2.55 21.61
N ILE A 83 0.26 1.33 21.15
CA ILE A 83 0.56 0.13 21.94
C ILE A 83 2.07 0.02 22.18
N TRP A 84 2.90 0.21 21.15
CA TRP A 84 4.35 0.06 21.29
C TRP A 84 4.99 1.05 22.27
N TYR A 85 4.67 2.33 22.16
CA TYR A 85 5.31 3.39 22.96
C TYR A 85 4.61 3.70 24.28
N ASP A 86 3.27 3.65 24.30
CA ASP A 86 2.49 4.15 25.42
C ASP A 86 2.08 3.02 26.39
N THR A 87 2.27 1.76 25.98
CA THR A 87 2.26 0.62 26.91
C THR A 87 3.70 0.24 27.26
N ASN A 88 3.90 -0.41 28.41
CA ASN A 88 5.21 -0.94 28.81
C ASN A 88 5.72 -2.08 27.89
N LEU A 89 5.11 -2.31 26.72
CA LEU A 89 5.49 -3.38 25.80
C LEU A 89 6.88 -3.18 25.18
N SER A 90 7.26 -1.95 24.84
CA SER A 90 8.61 -1.68 24.30
C SER A 90 9.73 -2.08 25.26
N SER A 91 9.51 -1.97 26.58
CA SER A 91 10.48 -2.33 27.61
C SER A 91 10.37 -3.79 28.09
N SER A 92 9.26 -4.48 27.79
CA SER A 92 9.00 -5.86 28.20
C SER A 92 8.99 -6.87 27.05
N PHE A 93 9.27 -6.44 25.82
CA PHE A 93 9.32 -7.33 24.66
C PHE A 93 10.46 -8.35 24.80
N GLU A 94 10.09 -9.63 24.72
CA GLU A 94 11.04 -10.74 24.70
C GLU A 94 10.97 -11.46 23.36
N ALA A 95 12.10 -11.58 22.66
CA ALA A 95 12.13 -12.21 21.34
C ALA A 95 11.94 -13.74 21.40
N ILE A 96 12.24 -14.39 22.52
CA ILE A 96 12.23 -15.86 22.61
C ILE A 96 10.90 -16.39 23.17
N SER A 97 10.28 -15.67 24.10
CA SER A 97 9.05 -16.11 24.77
C SER A 97 7.84 -16.06 23.83
N ASN A 98 7.06 -17.12 23.75
CA ASN A 98 5.78 -17.11 23.02
C ASN A 98 4.59 -16.68 23.89
N ASP A 99 4.84 -16.33 25.15
CA ASP A 99 3.80 -15.84 26.05
C ASP A 99 3.37 -14.43 25.63
N LYS A 100 2.41 -14.38 24.71
CA LYS A 100 1.88 -13.12 24.22
C LYS A 100 0.85 -12.57 25.19
N TYR A 101 1.22 -11.51 25.92
CA TYR A 101 0.28 -10.66 26.64
C TYR A 101 -0.77 -10.08 25.67
N SER A 102 -1.93 -9.65 26.19
CA SER A 102 -3.03 -9.08 25.38
C SER A 102 -2.55 -8.02 24.39
N ASP A 103 -1.61 -7.18 24.83
CA ASP A 103 -1.16 -6.01 24.10
C ASP A 103 -0.23 -6.38 22.94
N GLU A 104 0.65 -7.38 23.09
CA GLU A 104 1.48 -7.90 22.00
C GLU A 104 0.60 -8.52 20.90
N ARG A 105 -0.47 -9.24 21.27
CA ARG A 105 -1.42 -9.81 20.29
C ARG A 105 -2.16 -8.71 19.54
N LEU A 106 -2.65 -7.70 20.25
CA LEU A 106 -3.35 -6.56 19.64
C LEU A 106 -2.42 -5.76 18.73
N LEU A 107 -1.17 -5.57 19.14
CA LEU A 107 -0.16 -4.91 18.33
C LEU A 107 0.03 -5.61 16.99
N TYR A 108 0.28 -6.93 17.01
CA TYR A 108 0.43 -7.70 15.78
C TYR A 108 -0.84 -7.70 14.93
N TYR A 109 -2.03 -7.77 15.55
CA TYR A 109 -3.30 -7.65 14.84
C TYR A 109 -3.39 -6.36 14.02
N TYR A 110 -3.05 -5.21 14.61
CA TYR A 110 -3.09 -3.93 13.89
C TYR A 110 -2.03 -3.85 12.79
N ILE A 111 -0.80 -4.34 13.04
CA ILE A 111 0.26 -4.37 12.03
C ILE A 111 -0.15 -5.26 10.83
N GLU A 112 -0.62 -6.47 11.10
CA GLU A 112 -1.07 -7.41 10.07
C GLU A 112 -2.25 -6.86 9.24
N ASN A 113 -3.20 -6.17 9.90
CA ASN A 113 -4.30 -5.51 9.21
C ASN A 113 -3.80 -4.42 8.24
N ALA A 114 -2.83 -3.61 8.67
CA ALA A 114 -2.20 -2.61 7.82
C ALA A 114 -1.48 -3.24 6.62
N ILE A 115 -0.67 -4.29 6.83
CA ILE A 115 0.06 -5.00 5.77
C ILE A 115 -0.90 -5.59 4.72
N PHE A 116 -2.00 -6.20 5.15
CA PHE A 116 -3.01 -6.75 4.25
C PHE A 116 -3.65 -5.67 3.37
N ARG A 117 -4.00 -4.53 3.96
CA ARG A 117 -4.61 -3.40 3.25
C ARG A 117 -3.63 -2.69 2.32
N ILE A 118 -2.35 -2.59 2.69
CA ILE A 118 -1.30 -2.07 1.80
C ILE A 118 -1.16 -2.97 0.57
N THR A 119 -1.19 -4.29 0.74
CA THR A 119 -1.21 -5.23 -0.41
C THR A 119 -2.40 -4.95 -1.32
N THR A 120 -3.57 -4.67 -0.74
CA THR A 120 -4.77 -4.29 -1.50
C THR A 120 -4.56 -2.98 -2.28
N LEU A 121 -3.87 -1.98 -1.71
CA LEU A 121 -3.51 -0.75 -2.44
C LEU A 121 -2.60 -1.03 -3.64
N TRP A 122 -1.68 -1.99 -3.55
CA TRP A 122 -0.84 -2.41 -4.68
C TRP A 122 -1.66 -3.07 -5.81
N ASP A 123 -2.64 -3.91 -5.47
CA ASP A 123 -3.58 -4.48 -6.43
C ASP A 123 -4.48 -3.41 -7.07
N ILE A 124 -4.91 -2.40 -6.30
CA ILE A 124 -5.65 -1.25 -6.81
C ILE A 124 -4.78 -0.44 -7.77
N LEU A 125 -3.51 -0.17 -7.45
CA LEU A 125 -2.58 0.53 -8.33
C LEU A 125 -2.46 -0.18 -9.69
N ALA A 126 -2.28 -1.50 -9.67
CA ALA A 126 -2.20 -2.31 -10.88
C ALA A 126 -3.50 -2.26 -11.71
N ASN A 127 -4.66 -2.26 -11.06
CA ASN A 127 -5.94 -2.11 -11.72
C ASN A 127 -6.13 -0.72 -12.36
N ILE A 128 -5.71 0.35 -11.67
CA ILE A 128 -5.76 1.71 -12.23
C ILE A 128 -4.86 1.79 -13.47
N TYR A 129 -3.65 1.25 -13.42
CA TYR A 129 -2.77 1.19 -14.60
C TYR A 129 -3.36 0.40 -15.77
N ASN A 130 -4.01 -0.72 -15.48
CA ASN A 130 -4.71 -1.52 -16.50
C ASN A 130 -5.82 -0.74 -17.20
N ILE A 131 -6.55 0.12 -16.48
CA ILE A 131 -7.58 0.98 -17.07
C ILE A 131 -6.94 2.15 -17.82
N TYR A 132 -5.96 2.80 -17.20
CA TYR A 132 -5.34 4.03 -17.71
C TYR A 132 -4.59 3.81 -19.03
N TYR A 133 -3.83 2.72 -19.14
CA TYR A 133 -3.11 2.36 -20.35
C TYR A 133 -3.90 1.43 -21.29
N GLU A 134 -5.18 1.19 -21.00
CA GLU A 134 -6.06 0.33 -21.81
C GLU A 134 -5.48 -1.07 -22.08
N ILE A 135 -4.87 -1.68 -21.05
CA ILE A 135 -4.28 -3.02 -21.15
C ILE A 135 -5.37 -4.09 -21.30
N ASN A 136 -6.59 -3.80 -20.84
CA ASN A 136 -7.81 -4.61 -21.04
C ASN A 136 -7.78 -6.02 -20.42
N ILE A 137 -6.98 -6.22 -19.36
CA ILE A 137 -7.06 -7.42 -18.53
C ILE A 137 -8.28 -7.30 -17.61
N LYS A 138 -9.01 -8.39 -17.40
CA LYS A 138 -10.12 -8.41 -16.44
C LYS A 138 -9.59 -8.15 -15.03
N SER A 139 -10.21 -7.23 -14.28
CA SER A 139 -9.73 -6.80 -12.96
C SER A 139 -9.38 -7.92 -11.98
N ARG A 140 -10.17 -9.01 -11.98
CA ARG A 140 -9.96 -10.17 -11.10
C ARG A 140 -8.76 -11.04 -11.47
N ASP A 141 -8.29 -10.93 -12.72
CA ASP A 141 -7.19 -11.73 -13.26
C ASP A 141 -5.85 -10.95 -13.17
N ILE A 142 -5.89 -9.71 -12.65
CA ILE A 142 -4.71 -8.87 -12.46
C ILE A 142 -3.97 -9.30 -11.19
N TYR A 143 -2.68 -9.60 -11.37
CA TYR A 143 -1.75 -9.80 -10.27
C TYR A 143 -0.75 -8.65 -10.26
N TYR A 144 -0.76 -7.81 -9.21
CA TYR A 144 0.08 -6.61 -9.19
C TYR A 144 1.56 -6.94 -9.42
N LYS A 145 2.08 -8.02 -8.83
CA LYS A 145 3.48 -8.43 -9.03
C LYS A 145 3.79 -8.81 -10.47
N LYS A 146 2.85 -9.38 -11.22
CA LYS A 146 3.09 -9.75 -12.62
C LYS A 146 3.09 -8.50 -13.51
N LEU A 147 2.13 -7.60 -13.30
CA LEU A 147 2.03 -6.36 -14.06
C LEU A 147 3.17 -5.39 -13.69
N LEU A 148 3.27 -5.02 -12.41
CA LEU A 148 4.18 -3.97 -11.95
C LEU A 148 5.67 -4.39 -11.96
N CYS A 149 5.98 -5.70 -11.89
CA CYS A 149 7.36 -6.19 -11.99
C CYS A 149 7.75 -6.66 -13.41
N ILE A 150 6.91 -6.39 -14.42
CA ILE A 150 7.20 -6.69 -15.81
C ILE A 150 7.49 -8.19 -16.00
N ASP A 151 6.59 -9.04 -15.52
CA ASP A 151 6.70 -10.48 -15.75
C ASP A 151 6.59 -10.76 -17.26
N LYS A 152 7.64 -11.36 -17.83
CA LYS A 152 7.74 -11.55 -19.29
C LYS A 152 6.61 -12.41 -19.84
N ARG A 153 6.19 -13.45 -19.11
CA ARG A 153 5.12 -14.35 -19.58
C ARG A 153 3.80 -13.62 -19.59
N TYR A 154 3.51 -12.89 -18.51
CA TYR A 154 2.31 -12.07 -18.37
C TYR A 154 2.21 -10.97 -19.43
N TYR A 155 3.32 -10.27 -19.71
CA TYR A 155 3.36 -9.23 -20.75
C TYR A 155 3.16 -9.78 -22.16
N ASN A 156 3.66 -10.98 -22.43
CA ASN A 156 3.47 -11.65 -23.72
C ASN A 156 2.04 -12.19 -23.85
N GLU A 157 1.52 -12.85 -22.82
CA GLU A 157 0.16 -13.41 -22.76
C GLU A 157 -0.90 -12.35 -23.03
N HIS A 158 -0.76 -11.18 -22.41
CA HIS A 158 -1.70 -10.07 -22.55
C HIS A 158 -1.30 -9.04 -23.61
N LYS A 159 -0.27 -9.32 -24.43
CA LYS A 159 0.20 -8.44 -25.51
C LYS A 159 0.44 -6.99 -25.08
N ILE A 160 0.94 -6.79 -23.86
CA ILE A 160 1.09 -5.46 -23.24
C ILE A 160 2.10 -4.60 -24.04
N HIS A 161 3.02 -5.23 -24.76
CA HIS A 161 3.99 -4.55 -25.62
C HIS A 161 3.38 -3.91 -26.88
N GLU A 162 2.15 -4.27 -27.24
CA GLU A 162 1.44 -3.77 -28.43
C GLU A 162 0.56 -2.53 -28.15
N ILE A 163 0.44 -2.09 -26.89
CA ILE A 163 -0.40 -0.93 -26.54
C ILE A 163 0.26 0.40 -26.98
N ASP A 164 -0.55 1.38 -27.38
CA ASP A 164 -0.08 2.66 -27.95
C ASP A 164 0.92 3.39 -27.04
N ASN A 165 0.65 3.42 -25.73
CA ASN A 165 1.45 4.13 -24.73
C ASN A 165 2.45 3.22 -23.99
N TYR A 166 2.86 2.10 -24.60
CA TYR A 166 3.74 1.10 -23.95
C TYR A 166 5.05 1.68 -23.42
N LYS A 167 5.67 2.64 -24.14
CA LYS A 167 6.94 3.24 -23.71
C LYS A 167 6.81 4.00 -22.39
N GLU A 168 5.72 4.73 -22.21
CA GLU A 168 5.43 5.46 -20.98
C GLU A 168 5.11 4.50 -19.83
N LEU A 169 4.21 3.53 -20.07
CA LEU A 169 3.91 2.45 -19.13
C LEU A 169 5.20 1.78 -18.67
N ARG A 170 6.06 1.36 -19.60
CA ARG A 170 7.31 0.64 -19.29
C ARG A 170 8.23 1.46 -18.42
N LYS A 171 8.33 2.78 -18.62
CA LYS A 171 9.14 3.66 -17.78
C LYS A 171 8.62 3.64 -16.33
N GLU A 172 7.32 3.84 -16.14
CA GLU A 172 6.70 3.81 -14.81
C GLU A 172 6.82 2.43 -14.14
N MET A 173 6.63 1.35 -14.88
CA MET A 173 6.78 -0.02 -14.36
C MET A 173 8.23 -0.33 -13.96
N CYS A 174 9.24 0.17 -14.68
CA CYS A 174 10.64 0.01 -14.28
C CYS A 174 10.93 0.69 -12.93
N GLU A 175 10.36 1.86 -12.68
CA GLU A 175 10.51 2.57 -11.40
C GLU A 175 9.83 1.81 -10.25
N LEU A 176 8.61 1.32 -10.48
CA LEU A 176 7.86 0.52 -9.50
C LEU A 176 8.55 -0.81 -9.22
N LYS A 177 8.99 -1.52 -10.27
CA LYS A 177 9.76 -2.75 -10.14
C LYS A 177 10.99 -2.56 -9.27
N ARG A 178 11.75 -1.48 -9.49
CA ARG A 178 12.95 -1.18 -8.70
C ARG A 178 12.64 -1.00 -7.22
N TYR A 179 11.46 -0.47 -6.87
CA TYR A 179 11.03 -0.35 -5.49
C TYR A 179 10.54 -1.70 -4.92
N ILE A 180 9.65 -2.39 -5.64
CA ILE A 180 9.05 -3.67 -5.24
C ILE A 180 10.10 -4.76 -5.02
N GLU A 181 11.10 -4.84 -5.90
CA GLU A 181 12.16 -5.85 -5.86
C GLU A 181 13.41 -5.39 -5.11
N GLN A 182 13.39 -4.19 -4.52
CA GLN A 182 14.55 -3.63 -3.83
C GLN A 182 15.03 -4.60 -2.73
N ASP A 183 16.32 -4.90 -2.74
CA ASP A 183 16.93 -5.72 -1.69
C ASP A 183 16.82 -5.05 -0.33
N CYS A 184 16.55 -5.86 0.69
CA CYS A 184 16.58 -5.42 2.08
C CYS A 184 18.02 -5.06 2.45
N ARG A 185 18.25 -3.79 2.77
CA ARG A 185 19.47 -3.37 3.46
C ARG A 185 19.04 -2.81 4.80
N ASP A 186 19.28 -3.58 5.84
CA ASP A 186 18.94 -3.22 7.19
C ASP A 186 20.07 -2.32 7.69
N ASN A 187 19.80 -1.03 7.83
CA ASN A 187 20.82 -0.07 8.27
C ASN A 187 21.16 -0.21 9.78
N GLY A 188 20.63 -1.24 10.47
CA GLY A 188 20.91 -1.53 11.88
C GLY A 188 20.32 -0.54 12.88
N ALA A 189 20.00 0.69 12.46
CA ALA A 189 19.35 1.72 13.24
C ALA A 189 18.01 2.13 12.60
N VAL A 190 17.01 2.38 13.45
CA VAL A 190 15.85 3.17 13.06
C VAL A 190 16.29 4.63 13.08
N ASP A 191 16.76 5.09 11.95
CA ASP A 191 17.11 6.48 11.68
C ASP A 191 15.97 7.19 10.91
N ASP A 192 16.17 8.49 10.70
CA ASP A 192 15.26 9.37 9.97
C ASP A 192 15.18 9.01 8.46
N GLU A 193 16.01 8.07 8.00
CA GLU A 193 16.04 7.61 6.61
C GLU A 193 15.00 6.51 6.35
N THR A 194 14.41 6.55 5.15
CA THR A 194 13.54 5.49 4.65
C THR A 194 14.37 4.24 4.35
N TRP A 195 13.96 3.11 4.92
CA TRP A 195 14.63 1.84 4.72
C TRP A 195 14.43 1.29 3.31
N LYS A 196 15.41 0.53 2.86
CA LYS A 196 15.36 -0.14 1.55
C LYS A 196 14.71 -1.51 1.67
N GLY A 197 13.96 -1.88 0.62
CA GLY A 197 13.36 -3.21 0.50
C GLY A 197 12.12 -3.43 1.36
N ASN A 198 11.42 -2.38 1.77
CA ASN A 198 10.22 -2.48 2.62
C ASN A 198 9.14 -3.38 2.00
N HIS A 199 8.79 -3.16 0.74
CA HIS A 199 7.79 -3.99 0.05
C HIS A 199 8.18 -5.47 0.03
N ARG A 200 9.45 -5.76 -0.31
CA ARG A 200 9.96 -7.13 -0.36
C ARG A 200 9.91 -7.79 1.01
N TYR A 201 10.38 -7.09 2.04
CA TYR A 201 10.33 -7.57 3.42
C TYR A 201 8.90 -7.92 3.84
N LEU A 202 7.94 -7.02 3.63
CA LEU A 202 6.55 -7.23 4.03
C LEU A 202 5.88 -8.34 3.21
N SER A 203 6.24 -8.46 1.93
CA SER A 203 5.81 -9.58 1.11
C SER A 203 6.32 -10.91 1.65
N ASP A 204 7.60 -10.99 2.05
CA ASP A 204 8.20 -12.21 2.56
C ASP A 204 7.59 -12.57 3.92
N TYR A 205 7.38 -11.59 4.78
CA TYR A 205 6.65 -11.71 6.05
C TYR A 205 5.23 -12.28 5.85
N ARG A 206 4.46 -11.73 4.89
CA ARG A 206 3.13 -12.25 4.55
C ARG A 206 3.20 -13.68 3.98
N ASN A 207 4.15 -13.96 3.10
CA ASN A 207 4.32 -15.30 2.52
C ASN A 207 4.67 -16.34 3.61
N GLN A 208 5.47 -15.95 4.61
CA GLN A 208 5.78 -16.80 5.74
C GLN A 208 4.51 -17.12 6.55
N MET A 209 3.63 -16.15 6.79
CA MET A 209 2.34 -16.40 7.45
C MET A 209 1.45 -17.41 6.74
N THR A 210 1.50 -17.48 5.40
CA THR A 210 0.64 -18.37 4.61
C THR A 210 1.25 -19.74 4.33
N HIS A 211 2.57 -19.89 4.44
CA HIS A 211 3.27 -21.10 4.03
C HIS A 211 4.15 -21.74 5.12
N ARG A 212 4.32 -21.10 6.27
CA ARG A 212 5.20 -21.53 7.37
C ARG A 212 4.56 -21.24 8.73
N ASN A 213 5.36 -21.21 9.80
CA ASN A 213 4.95 -20.70 11.10
C ASN A 213 4.73 -19.18 11.05
N SER A 214 3.82 -18.68 11.90
CA SER A 214 3.63 -17.23 12.07
C SER A 214 4.99 -16.57 12.37
N PRO A 215 5.38 -15.51 11.63
CA PRO A 215 6.60 -14.74 11.91
C PRO A 215 6.66 -14.21 13.34
N ASN A 216 5.48 -14.03 13.95
CA ASN A 216 5.29 -13.50 15.29
C ASN A 216 5.39 -14.58 16.39
N VAL A 217 5.82 -15.80 16.06
CA VAL A 217 5.99 -16.91 16.99
C VAL A 217 7.41 -17.43 16.85
N THR A 218 8.17 -17.41 17.94
CA THR A 218 9.50 -18.01 17.97
C THR A 218 9.35 -19.53 17.98
N GLY A 219 10.04 -20.21 17.09
CA GLY A 219 9.92 -21.65 16.98
C GLY A 219 10.73 -22.23 15.84
N VAL A 220 10.87 -23.55 15.88
CA VAL A 220 11.54 -24.32 14.84
C VAL A 220 10.47 -25.08 14.06
N LEU A 221 10.49 -24.97 12.74
CA LEU A 221 9.67 -25.77 11.83
C LEU A 221 10.60 -26.55 10.89
N GLY A 222 10.77 -27.84 11.14
CA GLY A 222 11.73 -28.66 10.41
C GLY A 222 13.17 -28.20 10.66
N GLN A 223 13.89 -27.78 9.61
CA GLN A 223 15.24 -27.21 9.70
C GLN A 223 15.26 -25.68 9.80
N GLU A 224 14.10 -25.02 9.78
CA GLU A 224 14.01 -23.57 9.81
C GLU A 224 13.76 -23.05 11.23
N PHE A 225 14.62 -22.16 11.71
CA PHE A 225 14.45 -21.42 12.96
C PHE A 225 13.84 -20.05 12.67
N ASN A 226 12.75 -19.72 13.35
CA ASN A 226 12.16 -18.38 13.35
C ASN A 226 12.30 -17.76 14.75
N MET A 227 12.80 -16.52 14.81
CA MET A 227 12.78 -15.70 16.02
C MET A 227 11.98 -14.44 15.73
N LYS A 228 11.02 -14.11 16.59
CA LYS A 228 10.24 -12.88 16.42
C LYS A 228 11.15 -11.65 16.52
N THR A 229 11.04 -10.78 15.54
CA THR A 229 11.69 -9.47 15.52
C THR A 229 10.92 -8.47 16.38
N PRO A 230 11.59 -7.46 16.97
CA PRO A 230 10.89 -6.41 17.69
C PRO A 230 9.82 -5.75 16.79
N PRO A 231 8.56 -5.63 17.25
CA PRO A 231 7.45 -5.12 16.43
C PRO A 231 7.71 -3.77 15.76
N ILE A 232 8.54 -2.92 16.36
CA ILE A 232 8.88 -1.61 15.79
C ILE A 232 9.49 -1.68 14.38
N TYR A 233 10.28 -2.72 14.08
CA TYR A 233 10.81 -2.94 12.73
C TYR A 233 9.68 -3.16 11.72
N LEU A 234 8.64 -3.91 12.10
CA LEU A 234 7.46 -4.11 11.28
C LEU A 234 6.66 -2.83 11.12
N ILE A 235 6.46 -2.07 12.21
CA ILE A 235 5.73 -0.79 12.17
C ILE A 235 6.40 0.21 11.22
N LYS A 236 7.73 0.37 11.31
CA LYS A 236 8.48 1.28 10.42
C LYS A 236 8.37 0.86 8.96
N ARG A 237 8.68 -0.40 8.64
CA ARG A 237 8.60 -0.90 7.26
C ARG A 237 7.20 -0.78 6.67
N THR A 238 6.18 -1.08 7.49
CA THR A 238 4.77 -0.98 7.08
C THR A 238 4.38 0.47 6.83
N SER A 239 4.77 1.39 7.71
CA SER A 239 4.52 2.84 7.54
C SER A 239 5.21 3.41 6.29
N GLU A 240 6.43 2.96 5.98
CA GLU A 240 7.18 3.43 4.81
C GLU A 240 6.67 2.84 3.49
N ASP A 241 6.30 1.55 3.44
CA ASP A 241 5.65 0.97 2.25
C ASP A 241 4.29 1.62 1.99
N TYR A 242 3.52 1.85 3.06
CA TYR A 242 2.26 2.61 3.01
C TYR A 242 2.46 4.02 2.44
N SER A 243 3.41 4.78 3.00
CA SER A 243 3.69 6.15 2.55
C SER A 243 4.08 6.17 1.06
N TYR A 244 4.88 5.21 0.60
CA TYR A 244 5.21 5.11 -0.82
C TYR A 244 3.97 4.88 -1.69
N ILE A 245 3.17 3.85 -1.38
CA ILE A 245 2.05 3.45 -2.25
C ILE A 245 0.93 4.49 -2.26
N ILE A 246 0.61 5.11 -1.11
CA ILE A 246 -0.47 6.09 -1.04
C ILE A 246 -0.13 7.36 -1.81
N ASN A 247 1.12 7.83 -1.72
CA ASN A 247 1.58 8.98 -2.49
C ASN A 247 1.61 8.68 -4.00
N LYS A 248 1.98 7.46 -4.39
CA LYS A 248 1.93 7.04 -5.80
C LYS A 248 0.50 7.01 -6.34
N LEU A 249 -0.45 6.49 -5.55
CA LEU A 249 -1.87 6.47 -5.90
C LEU A 249 -2.47 7.89 -5.98
N ALA A 250 -2.13 8.77 -5.03
CA ALA A 250 -2.58 10.16 -5.06
C ALA A 250 -2.10 10.87 -6.34
N SER A 251 -0.80 10.76 -6.65
CA SER A 251 -0.23 11.36 -7.86
C SER A 251 -0.85 10.81 -9.15
N LEU A 252 -1.06 9.50 -9.23
CA LEU A 252 -1.67 8.88 -10.41
C LEU A 252 -3.14 9.31 -10.57
N THR A 253 -3.92 9.33 -9.50
CA THR A 253 -5.33 9.76 -9.55
C THR A 253 -5.47 11.25 -9.88
N GLU A 254 -4.55 12.10 -9.43
CA GLU A 254 -4.46 13.52 -9.82
C GLU A 254 -4.14 13.72 -11.29
N LYS A 255 -3.20 12.93 -11.82
CA LYS A 255 -2.85 12.94 -13.25
C LYS A 255 -4.09 12.57 -14.09
N ILE A 256 -4.76 11.47 -13.73
CA ILE A 256 -5.95 10.98 -14.41
C ILE A 256 -7.06 12.04 -14.38
N GLU A 257 -7.41 12.57 -13.21
CA GLU A 257 -8.44 13.61 -13.08
C GLU A 257 -8.12 14.82 -13.97
N SER A 258 -6.87 15.29 -13.95
CA SER A 258 -6.42 16.43 -14.75
C SER A 258 -6.61 16.19 -16.25
N GLU A 259 -6.35 14.97 -16.74
CA GLU A 259 -6.58 14.59 -18.14
C GLU A 259 -8.07 14.49 -18.48
N LEU A 260 -8.88 13.97 -17.56
CA LEU A 260 -10.35 13.90 -17.71
C LEU A 260 -11.01 15.28 -17.72
N VAL A 261 -10.49 16.23 -16.94
CA VAL A 261 -10.95 17.63 -16.97
C VAL A 261 -10.56 18.30 -18.28
N LYS A 262 -9.32 18.13 -18.74
CA LYS A 262 -8.85 18.71 -20.03
C LYS A 262 -9.66 18.20 -21.23
N SER A 263 -10.08 16.96 -21.18
CA SER A 263 -10.93 16.31 -22.20
C SER A 263 -12.42 16.63 -22.04
N LYS A 264 -12.80 17.50 -21.09
CA LYS A 264 -14.19 17.93 -20.79
C LYS A 264 -15.12 16.78 -20.38
N ILE A 265 -14.56 15.69 -19.85
CA ILE A 265 -15.31 14.55 -19.33
C ILE A 265 -15.74 14.80 -17.88
N LEU A 266 -14.90 15.50 -17.11
CA LEU A 266 -15.22 15.97 -15.75
C LEU A 266 -15.24 17.50 -15.72
N CYS A 267 -16.21 18.07 -15.00
CA CYS A 267 -16.20 19.49 -14.65
C CYS A 267 -15.53 19.67 -13.29
N LYS A 268 -14.55 20.57 -13.17
CA LYS A 268 -14.01 20.95 -11.85
C LYS A 268 -15.13 21.60 -11.04
N SER A 269 -15.31 21.12 -9.81
CA SER A 269 -16.05 21.90 -8.81
C SER A 269 -15.19 23.11 -8.46
N SER A 270 -15.69 24.32 -8.70
CA SER A 270 -15.19 25.55 -8.08
C SER A 270 -15.38 25.50 -6.57
#